data_AF-A0A4Q7V8T6-F1
#
_entry.id   AF-A0A4Q7V8T6-F1
#
_cell.length_a   1.000
_cell.length_b   1.000
_cell.length_c   1.000
_cell.angle_alpha   90.00
_cell.angle_beta   90.00
_cell.angle_gamma   90.00
#
_symmetry.space_group_name_H-M   'P 1'
#
loop_
_entity.id
_entity.type
_entity.pdbx_description
1 polymer ?
#
loop_
_entity_poly.entity_id
_entity_poly.type
_entity_poly.pdbx_seq_one_letter_code
_entity_poly.pdbx_strand_id
1 'polypeptide(L)'
;MFNFFKQKKAEKNDKILHPFGPADVELAKFLKAFLTDVGRESWMVLVALEVLEVTTKMVSDSKTTDSKVPRTVDGYISVFNEARKNESKYDEFQQRRIYWLLSAAQVKRVTLLSENNKIIRDDVAQIWILLAKGGSFIYEDLDRIELWDEIEKMFFSHIKTPNDGIEYCLNIMLPKHLRSHAAIGQFANTCNVYLLNDN
;
A
#
# COMPACT_ATOMS: atom_id res chain seq x y z
N MET A 1 9.37 8.44 -55.63
CA MET A 1 10.43 7.64 -54.98
C MET A 1 10.06 7.54 -53.50
N PHE A 2 9.92 6.31 -53.02
CA PHE A 2 9.30 5.91 -51.75
C PHE A 2 10.12 6.26 -50.50
N ASN A 3 9.39 6.49 -49.39
CA ASN A 3 9.72 6.10 -48.01
C ASN A 3 10.92 6.77 -47.29
N PHE A 4 11.00 6.90 -45.96
CA PHE A 4 10.26 6.28 -44.85
C PHE A 4 10.34 7.21 -43.62
N PHE A 5 9.29 7.18 -42.81
CA PHE A 5 9.17 7.67 -41.44
C PHE A 5 10.48 7.68 -40.63
N LYS A 6 10.84 8.84 -40.06
CA LYS A 6 11.67 8.87 -38.84
C LYS A 6 10.80 8.37 -37.68
N GLN A 7 10.91 7.07 -37.40
CA GLN A 7 10.39 6.46 -36.18
C GLN A 7 10.94 7.22 -34.97
N LYS A 8 10.02 7.75 -34.14
CA LYS A 8 10.28 7.96 -32.72
C LYS A 8 10.80 6.63 -32.17
N LYS A 9 12.05 6.59 -31.69
CA LYS A 9 12.50 5.53 -30.80
C LYS A 9 11.58 5.60 -29.58
N ALA A 10 10.63 4.67 -29.50
CA ALA A 10 9.97 4.36 -28.25
C ALA A 10 11.09 3.90 -27.31
N GLU A 11 11.36 4.70 -26.29
CA GLU A 11 12.06 4.23 -25.10
C GLU A 11 11.20 3.08 -24.56
N LYS A 12 11.65 1.85 -24.83
CA LYS A 12 11.17 0.69 -24.12
C LYS A 12 11.51 0.95 -22.65
N ASN A 13 10.50 1.32 -21.87
CA ASN A 13 10.46 0.98 -20.46
C ASN A 13 10.48 -0.54 -20.40
N ASP A 14 11.67 -1.12 -20.47
CA ASP A 14 11.91 -2.48 -20.00
C ASP A 14 11.64 -2.43 -18.49
N LYS A 15 10.36 -2.61 -18.12
CA LYS A 15 9.99 -3.08 -16.78
C LYS A 15 10.83 -4.34 -16.60
N ILE A 16 11.90 -4.25 -15.81
CA ILE A 16 12.62 -5.41 -15.31
C ILE A 16 11.61 -6.11 -14.39
N LEU A 17 10.75 -6.94 -14.99
CA LEU A 17 10.00 -7.95 -14.28
C LEU A 17 11.02 -8.98 -13.86
N HIS A 18 11.54 -8.82 -12.64
CA HIS A 18 12.26 -9.88 -11.97
C HIS A 18 11.42 -11.16 -12.09
N PRO A 19 12.01 -12.30 -12.51
CA PRO A 19 11.29 -13.56 -12.58
C PRO A 19 10.72 -13.86 -11.19
N PHE A 20 9.40 -14.05 -11.14
CA PHE A 20 8.64 -14.27 -9.92
C PHE A 20 9.19 -15.45 -9.13
N GLY A 21 9.40 -15.26 -7.83
CA GLY A 21 9.95 -16.28 -6.94
C GLY A 21 8.91 -16.85 -5.97
N PRO A 22 9.13 -18.06 -5.43
CA PRO A 22 8.36 -18.60 -4.29
C PRO A 22 8.24 -17.60 -3.12
N ALA A 23 9.24 -16.75 -2.93
CA ALA A 23 9.26 -15.72 -1.89
C ALA A 23 8.12 -14.70 -1.97
N ASP A 24 7.67 -14.32 -3.18
CA ASP A 24 6.61 -13.31 -3.32
C ASP A 24 5.22 -13.90 -3.00
N VAL A 25 5.01 -15.18 -3.30
CA VAL A 25 3.80 -15.93 -2.92
C VAL A 25 3.74 -16.08 -1.40
N GLU A 26 4.86 -16.48 -0.78
CA GLU A 26 4.93 -16.61 0.67
C GLU A 26 4.76 -15.27 1.39
N LEU A 27 5.26 -14.17 0.83
CA LEU A 27 5.01 -12.83 1.36
C LEU A 27 3.51 -12.46 1.33
N ALA A 28 2.81 -12.73 0.22
CA ALA A 28 1.37 -12.45 0.14
C ALA A 28 0.56 -13.28 1.16
N LYS A 29 0.87 -14.57 1.31
CA LYS A 29 0.26 -15.42 2.33
C LYS A 29 0.55 -14.93 3.75
N PHE A 30 1.81 -14.58 4.02
CA PHE A 30 2.23 -14.04 5.31
C PHE A 30 1.47 -12.76 5.64
N LEU A 31 1.40 -11.79 4.72
CA LEU A 31 0.68 -10.53 4.93
C LEU A 31 -0.82 -10.77 5.16
N LYS A 32 -1.43 -11.71 4.42
CA LYS A 32 -2.83 -12.08 4.65
C LYS A 32 -3.05 -12.66 6.05
N ALA A 33 -2.18 -13.58 6.49
CA ALA A 33 -2.25 -14.16 7.83
C ALA A 33 -2.02 -13.10 8.92
N PHE A 34 -1.01 -12.26 8.74
CA PHE A 34 -0.71 -11.13 9.63
C PHE A 34 -1.89 -10.18 9.78
N LEU A 35 -2.49 -9.74 8.68
CA LEU A 35 -3.65 -8.84 8.70
C LEU A 35 -4.90 -9.48 9.29
N THR A 36 -5.02 -10.81 9.16
CA THR A 36 -6.09 -11.56 9.83
C THR A 36 -5.88 -11.56 11.35
N ASP A 37 -4.64 -11.72 11.80
CA ASP A 37 -4.26 -11.75 13.22
C ASP A 37 -4.40 -10.39 13.90
N VAL A 38 -3.91 -9.31 13.28
CA VAL A 38 -4.05 -7.96 13.85
C VAL A 38 -5.47 -7.41 13.76
N GLY A 39 -6.31 -7.96 12.87
CA GLY A 39 -7.73 -7.68 12.77
C GLY A 39 -8.05 -6.17 12.71
N ARG A 40 -8.61 -5.64 13.81
CA ARG A 40 -8.94 -4.22 13.96
C ARG A 40 -7.76 -3.31 13.64
N GLU A 41 -6.56 -3.63 14.12
CA GLU A 41 -5.38 -2.77 13.98
C GLU A 41 -4.82 -2.71 12.54
N SER A 42 -5.39 -3.46 11.58
CA SER A 42 -5.00 -3.37 10.17
C SER A 42 -5.15 -1.96 9.58
N TRP A 43 -5.95 -1.07 10.20
CA TRP A 43 -6.01 0.35 9.83
C TRP A 43 -4.67 1.08 9.98
N MET A 44 -3.78 0.63 10.86
CA MET A 44 -2.43 1.18 11.00
C MET A 44 -1.62 1.04 9.71
N VAL A 45 -1.87 -0.03 8.95
CA VAL A 45 -1.25 -0.24 7.64
C VAL A 45 -1.81 0.75 6.61
N LEU A 46 -3.09 1.13 6.70
CA LEU A 46 -3.67 2.16 5.82
C LEU A 46 -3.02 3.54 6.05
N VAL A 47 -2.85 3.94 7.31
CA VAL A 47 -2.15 5.20 7.63
C VAL A 47 -0.72 5.16 7.10
N ALA A 48 0.00 4.08 7.38
CA ALA A 48 1.35 3.88 6.87
C ALA A 48 1.44 3.89 5.34
N LEU A 49 0.45 3.32 4.62
CA LEU A 49 0.40 3.35 3.16
C LEU A 49 0.29 4.79 2.61
N GLU A 50 -0.58 5.61 3.21
CA GLU A 50 -0.77 7.02 2.83
C GLU A 50 0.52 7.83 3.09
N VAL A 51 1.15 7.62 4.25
CA VAL A 51 2.44 8.24 4.59
C VAL A 51 3.52 7.91 3.56
N LEU A 52 3.62 6.64 3.15
CA LEU A 52 4.57 6.21 2.12
C LEU A 52 4.26 6.83 0.77
N GLU A 53 2.99 6.98 0.40
CA GLU A 53 2.58 7.63 -0.86
C GLU A 53 2.98 9.10 -0.89
N VAL A 54 2.61 9.86 0.15
CA VAL A 54 2.93 11.28 0.29
C VAL A 54 4.45 11.49 0.32
N THR A 55 5.18 10.69 1.10
CA THR A 55 6.64 10.79 1.18
C THR A 55 7.30 10.48 -0.16
N THR A 56 6.84 9.45 -0.88
CA THR A 56 7.36 9.12 -2.21
C THR A 56 7.18 10.26 -3.20
N LYS A 57 6.01 10.92 -3.16
CA LYS A 57 5.72 12.09 -4.00
C LYS A 57 6.63 13.28 -3.65
N MET A 58 6.74 13.62 -2.37
CA MET A 58 7.62 14.70 -1.90
C MET A 58 9.08 14.48 -2.30
N VAL A 59 9.59 13.26 -2.15
CA VAL A 59 10.95 12.92 -2.55
C VAL A 59 11.14 13.07 -4.06
N SER A 60 10.16 12.62 -4.84
CA SER A 60 10.19 12.76 -6.31
C SER A 60 10.22 14.23 -6.75
N ASP A 61 9.49 15.10 -6.03
CA ASP A 61 9.43 16.54 -6.31
C ASP A 61 10.67 17.31 -5.82
N SER A 62 11.34 16.81 -4.78
CA SER A 62 12.42 17.53 -4.07
C SER A 62 13.72 17.76 -4.87
N LYS A 63 13.87 17.18 -6.07
CA LYS A 63 15.13 17.15 -6.88
C LYS A 63 16.38 16.72 -6.09
N THR A 64 16.25 16.18 -4.88
CA THR A 64 17.38 15.71 -4.10
C THR A 64 18.17 14.69 -4.91
N THR A 65 19.48 14.63 -4.74
CA THR A 65 20.36 13.60 -5.32
C THR A 65 20.91 12.66 -4.25
N ASP A 66 20.45 12.79 -3.01
CA ASP A 66 20.88 11.91 -1.92
C ASP A 66 20.41 10.48 -2.21
N SER A 67 21.39 9.59 -2.40
CA SER A 67 21.17 8.16 -2.67
C SER A 67 20.65 7.41 -1.45
N LYS A 68 20.70 8.01 -0.26
CA LYS A 68 20.17 7.42 0.99
C LYS A 68 18.67 7.59 1.13
N VAL A 69 18.03 8.45 0.34
CA VAL A 69 16.58 8.67 0.40
C VAL A 69 15.87 7.61 -0.44
N PRO A 70 15.02 6.76 0.15
CA PRO A 70 14.32 5.72 -0.59
C PRO A 70 13.32 6.34 -1.58
N ARG A 71 13.33 5.83 -2.82
CA ARG A 71 12.43 6.28 -3.92
C ARG A 71 11.57 5.18 -4.50
N THR A 72 11.87 3.93 -4.14
CA THR A 72 11.19 2.74 -4.62
C THR A 72 10.66 1.99 -3.42
N VAL A 73 9.65 1.15 -3.64
CA VAL A 73 9.09 0.30 -2.58
C VAL A 73 10.17 -0.59 -1.96
N ASP A 74 11.03 -1.20 -2.77
CA ASP A 74 12.16 -2.01 -2.25
C ASP A 74 13.20 -1.16 -1.49
N GLY A 75 13.39 0.10 -1.89
CA GLY A 75 14.22 1.05 -1.14
C GLY A 75 13.67 1.30 0.26
N TYR A 76 12.37 1.54 0.39
CA TYR A 76 11.70 1.67 1.71
C TYR A 76 11.83 0.39 2.53
N ILE A 77 11.57 -0.78 1.94
CA ILE A 77 11.73 -2.08 2.62
C ILE A 77 13.16 -2.25 3.14
N SER A 78 14.17 -1.90 2.34
CA SER A 78 15.58 -1.97 2.76
C SER A 78 15.85 -1.06 3.97
N VAL A 79 15.40 0.20 3.91
CA VAL A 79 15.56 1.17 5.00
C VAL A 79 14.88 0.71 6.29
N PHE A 80 13.64 0.24 6.22
CA PHE A 80 12.92 -0.20 7.42
C PHE A 80 13.45 -1.53 7.98
N ASN A 81 13.91 -2.45 7.13
CA ASN A 81 14.60 -3.66 7.60
C ASN A 81 15.91 -3.31 8.31
N GLU A 82 16.68 -2.34 7.81
CA GLU A 82 17.88 -1.87 8.49
C GLU A 82 17.54 -1.18 9.82
N ALA A 83 16.48 -0.38 9.85
CA ALA A 83 15.99 0.23 11.09
C ALA A 83 15.58 -0.83 12.13
N ARG A 84 14.90 -1.91 11.71
CA ARG A 84 14.56 -3.05 12.60
C ARG A 84 15.78 -3.78 13.14
N LYS A 85 16.83 -3.99 12.35
CA LYS A 85 18.09 -4.58 12.86
C LYS A 85 18.75 -3.71 13.93
N ASN A 86 18.47 -2.41 13.90
CA ASN A 86 18.97 -1.42 14.84
C ASN A 86 17.88 -0.99 15.84
N GLU A 87 16.85 -1.81 16.09
CA GLU A 87 15.68 -1.43 16.90
C GLU A 87 16.04 -0.93 18.31
N SER A 88 17.14 -1.44 18.88
CA SER A 88 17.67 -1.02 20.19
C SER A 88 18.08 0.46 20.28
N LYS A 89 18.19 1.16 19.14
CA LYS A 89 18.50 2.60 19.08
C LYS A 89 17.25 3.48 19.11
N TYR A 90 16.07 2.88 19.03
CA TYR A 90 14.79 3.57 18.94
C TYR A 90 13.94 3.30 20.19
N ASP A 91 13.09 4.25 20.57
CA ASP A 91 12.10 3.98 21.61
C ASP A 91 10.97 3.06 21.09
N GLU A 92 10.12 2.59 22.00
CA GLU A 92 9.00 1.69 21.68
C GLU A 92 8.09 2.28 20.58
N PHE A 93 7.86 3.59 20.62
CA PHE A 93 7.00 4.27 19.68
C PHE A 93 7.58 4.21 18.26
N GLN A 94 8.85 4.55 18.09
CA GLN A 94 9.48 4.48 16.78
C GLN A 94 9.61 3.04 16.29
N GLN A 95 9.86 2.08 17.18
CA GLN A 95 9.86 0.65 16.80
C GLN A 95 8.50 0.22 16.25
N ARG A 96 7.39 0.56 16.92
CA ARG A 96 6.03 0.27 16.43
C ARG A 96 5.75 0.97 15.10
N ARG A 97 6.20 2.22 14.94
CA ARG A 97 6.03 2.97 13.68
C ARG A 97 6.78 2.32 12.52
N ILE A 98 8.05 1.92 12.73
CA ILE A 98 8.85 1.20 11.74
C ILE A 98 8.16 -0.11 11.33
N TYR A 99 7.55 -0.82 12.29
CA TYR A 99 6.82 -2.05 12.01
C TYR A 99 5.66 -1.82 11.03
N TRP A 100 4.79 -0.85 11.29
CA TRP A 100 3.65 -0.55 10.41
C TRP A 100 4.08 -0.02 9.04
N LEU A 101 5.12 0.81 8.98
CA LEU A 101 5.69 1.30 7.72
C LEU A 101 6.31 0.19 6.88
N LEU A 102 6.99 -0.77 7.50
CA LEU A 102 7.51 -1.95 6.81
C LEU A 102 6.37 -2.81 6.24
N SER A 103 5.33 -3.07 7.05
CA SER A 103 4.14 -3.82 6.61
C SER A 103 3.45 -3.14 5.44
N ALA A 104 3.28 -1.82 5.48
CA ALA A 104 2.73 -1.05 4.37
C ALA A 104 3.59 -1.13 3.09
N ALA A 105 4.91 -1.02 3.22
CA ALA A 105 5.81 -1.15 2.07
C ALA A 105 5.72 -2.56 1.46
N GLN A 106 5.61 -3.61 2.28
CA GLN A 106 5.40 -4.98 1.82
C GLN A 106 4.04 -5.19 1.14
N VAL A 107 2.95 -4.63 1.70
CA VAL A 107 1.62 -4.62 1.06
C VAL A 107 1.69 -3.93 -0.31
N LYS A 108 2.34 -2.77 -0.40
CA LYS A 108 2.53 -2.04 -1.66
C LYS A 108 3.31 -2.88 -2.67
N ARG A 109 4.34 -3.60 -2.24
CA ARG A 109 5.12 -4.50 -3.10
C ARG A 109 4.28 -5.63 -3.67
N VAL A 110 3.60 -6.42 -2.84
CA VAL A 110 2.77 -7.55 -3.34
C VAL A 110 1.62 -7.05 -4.21
N THR A 111 1.10 -5.86 -3.90
CA THR A 111 0.09 -5.19 -4.70
C THR A 111 0.59 -4.86 -6.11
N LEU A 112 1.79 -4.28 -6.25
CA LEU A 112 2.40 -4.03 -7.55
C LEU A 112 2.68 -5.32 -8.32
N LEU A 113 3.17 -6.36 -7.64
CA LEU A 113 3.45 -7.66 -8.25
C LEU A 113 2.17 -8.33 -8.77
N SER A 114 1.02 -8.14 -8.10
CA SER A 114 -0.26 -8.73 -8.49
C SER A 114 -0.82 -8.21 -9.81
N GLU A 115 -0.36 -7.04 -10.28
CA GLU A 115 -0.80 -6.46 -11.57
C GLU A 115 -0.57 -7.44 -12.73
N ASN A 116 0.56 -8.15 -12.68
CA ASN A 116 0.98 -9.07 -13.74
C ASN A 116 1.07 -10.53 -13.25
N ASN A 117 0.69 -10.81 -11.99
CA ASN A 117 0.79 -12.14 -11.39
C ASN A 117 -0.56 -12.62 -10.86
N LYS A 118 -1.21 -13.48 -11.65
CA LYS A 118 -2.50 -14.08 -11.29
C LYS A 118 -2.42 -15.01 -10.07
N ILE A 119 -1.27 -15.58 -9.76
CA ILE A 119 -1.11 -16.55 -8.66
C ILE A 119 -1.35 -15.87 -7.31
N ILE A 120 -0.81 -14.67 -7.12
CA ILE A 120 -0.95 -13.92 -5.86
C ILE A 120 -2.12 -12.94 -5.86
N ARG A 121 -2.79 -12.75 -7.00
CA ARG A 121 -3.83 -11.72 -7.17
C ARG A 121 -5.00 -11.95 -6.21
N ASP A 122 -5.39 -13.20 -6.01
CA ASP A 122 -6.47 -13.56 -5.08
C ASP A 122 -6.08 -13.23 -3.63
N ASP A 123 -4.86 -13.59 -3.21
CA ASP A 123 -4.35 -13.29 -1.87
C ASP A 123 -4.24 -11.77 -1.65
N VAL A 124 -3.79 -11.02 -2.65
CA VAL A 124 -3.73 -9.55 -2.60
C VAL A 124 -5.11 -8.93 -2.52
N ALA A 125 -6.10 -9.46 -3.26
CA ALA A 125 -7.49 -9.00 -3.11
C ALA A 125 -8.00 -9.24 -1.67
N GLN A 126 -7.67 -10.38 -1.06
CA GLN A 126 -8.03 -10.64 0.34
C GLN A 126 -7.31 -9.71 1.32
N ILE A 127 -6.03 -9.39 1.09
CA ILE A 127 -5.29 -8.38 1.87
C ILE A 127 -6.04 -7.04 1.84
N TRP A 128 -6.45 -6.58 0.67
CA TRP A 128 -7.19 -5.32 0.56
C TRP A 128 -8.58 -5.36 1.18
N ILE A 129 -9.27 -6.51 1.18
CA ILE A 129 -10.53 -6.69 1.92
C ILE A 129 -10.28 -6.58 3.44
N LEU A 130 -9.21 -7.19 3.95
CA LEU A 130 -8.83 -7.08 5.36
C LEU A 130 -8.50 -5.64 5.74
N LEU A 131 -7.74 -4.93 4.90
CA LEU A 131 -7.44 -3.52 5.09
C LEU A 131 -8.72 -2.67 5.07
N ALA A 132 -9.65 -2.91 4.14
CA ALA A 132 -10.91 -2.18 4.09
C ALA A 132 -11.76 -2.40 5.34
N LYS A 133 -11.80 -3.63 5.89
CA LYS A 133 -12.40 -3.92 7.20
C LYS A 133 -11.71 -3.12 8.32
N GLY A 134 -10.38 -3.06 8.32
CA GLY A 134 -9.60 -2.20 9.22
C GLY A 134 -10.00 -0.74 9.09
N GLY A 135 -10.14 -0.23 7.86
CA GLY A 135 -10.53 1.15 7.56
C GLY A 135 -11.78 1.60 8.30
N SER A 136 -12.71 0.69 8.59
CA SER A 136 -13.92 0.98 9.38
C SER A 136 -13.66 1.46 10.81
N PHE A 137 -12.44 1.30 11.33
CA PHE A 137 -12.06 1.71 12.68
C PHE A 137 -11.25 3.02 12.72
N ILE A 138 -10.86 3.57 11.57
CA ILE A 138 -10.04 4.80 11.51
C ILE A 138 -10.74 5.96 12.24
N TYR A 139 -12.05 6.14 12.01
CA TYR A 139 -12.84 7.23 12.60
C TYR A 139 -12.84 7.20 14.15
N GLU A 140 -12.70 6.01 14.75
CA GLU A 140 -12.78 5.82 16.20
C GLU A 140 -11.40 5.87 16.86
N ASP A 141 -10.39 5.31 16.19
CA ASP A 141 -9.10 5.00 16.81
C ASP A 141 -8.00 6.02 16.51
N LEU A 142 -8.04 6.66 15.34
CA LEU A 142 -6.91 7.46 14.83
C LEU A 142 -6.56 8.64 15.76
N ASP A 143 -7.56 9.33 16.29
CA ASP A 143 -7.34 10.49 17.17
C ASP A 143 -6.80 10.10 18.55
N ARG A 144 -7.00 8.84 18.96
CA ARG A 144 -6.57 8.32 20.28
C ARG A 144 -5.14 7.81 20.26
N ILE A 145 -4.60 7.50 19.09
CA ILE A 145 -3.24 6.99 18.99
C ILE A 145 -2.24 8.14 18.87
N GLU A 146 -1.18 8.06 19.65
CA GLU A 146 -0.08 9.02 19.55
C GLU A 146 0.86 8.69 18.38
N LEU A 147 0.80 7.47 17.81
CA LEU A 147 1.79 6.94 16.85
C LEU A 147 1.98 7.81 15.60
N TRP A 148 0.90 8.46 15.17
CA TRP A 148 0.84 9.27 13.96
C TRP A 148 0.81 10.74 14.34
N ASP A 149 1.53 11.56 13.59
CA ASP A 149 1.49 13.00 13.81
C ASP A 149 0.17 13.60 13.27
N GLU A 150 -0.12 14.84 13.66
CA GLU A 150 -1.38 15.51 13.28
C GLU A 150 -1.53 15.71 11.76
N ILE A 151 -0.42 15.86 11.03
CA ILE A 151 -0.45 16.00 9.57
C ILE A 151 -0.86 14.67 8.93
N GLU A 152 -0.34 13.56 9.44
CA GLU A 152 -0.69 12.22 8.97
C GLU A 152 -2.14 11.87 9.29
N LYS A 153 -2.63 12.27 10.48
CA LYS A 153 -4.04 12.10 10.85
C LYS A 153 -4.97 12.90 9.94
N MET A 154 -4.55 14.10 9.54
CA MET A 154 -5.35 14.97 8.67
C MET A 154 -5.70 14.34 7.31
N PHE A 155 -4.90 13.41 6.79
CA PHE A 155 -5.21 12.70 5.55
C PHE A 155 -6.56 11.96 5.61
N PHE A 156 -6.95 11.55 6.82
CA PHE A 156 -8.17 10.78 7.09
C PHE A 156 -9.29 11.63 7.71
N SER A 157 -9.12 12.96 7.76
CA SER A 157 -10.08 13.88 8.40
C SER A 157 -11.50 13.84 7.80
N HIS A 158 -11.66 13.33 6.59
CA HIS A 158 -12.95 13.17 5.91
C HIS A 158 -13.71 11.90 6.33
N ILE A 159 -13.06 10.95 7.01
CA ILE A 159 -13.69 9.72 7.52
C ILE A 159 -14.43 10.06 8.82
N LYS A 160 -15.77 10.07 8.77
CA LYS A 160 -16.65 10.38 9.90
C LYS A 160 -17.47 9.18 10.38
N THR A 161 -17.52 8.13 9.59
CA THR A 161 -18.25 6.90 9.91
C THR A 161 -17.39 5.67 9.60
N PRO A 162 -17.74 4.48 10.15
CA PRO A 162 -17.12 3.23 9.72
C PRO A 162 -17.22 2.99 8.20
N ASN A 163 -18.34 3.40 7.59
CA ASN A 163 -18.55 3.19 6.16
C ASN A 163 -17.65 4.09 5.31
N ASP A 164 -17.41 5.32 5.74
CA ASP A 164 -16.50 6.26 5.05
C ASP A 164 -15.09 5.68 4.97
N GLY A 165 -14.65 4.95 6.00
CA GLY A 165 -13.32 4.34 6.02
C GLY A 165 -13.20 3.14 5.09
N ILE A 166 -14.25 2.32 4.99
CA ILE A 166 -14.33 1.24 3.99
C ILE A 166 -14.33 1.85 2.58
N GLU A 167 -15.15 2.87 2.36
CA GLU A 167 -15.27 3.55 1.07
C GLU A 167 -13.95 4.20 0.66
N TYR A 168 -13.28 4.93 1.56
CA TYR A 168 -11.96 5.50 1.30
C TYR A 168 -10.95 4.43 0.89
N CYS A 169 -10.90 3.32 1.63
CA CYS A 169 -10.00 2.22 1.30
C CYS A 169 -10.29 1.64 -0.09
N LEU A 170 -11.55 1.41 -0.46
CA LEU A 170 -11.92 0.74 -1.72
C LEU A 170 -11.90 1.67 -2.94
N ASN A 171 -12.19 2.96 -2.77
CA ASN A 171 -12.33 3.90 -3.88
C ASN A 171 -11.11 4.82 -4.06
N ILE A 172 -10.38 5.11 -2.99
CA ILE A 172 -9.22 6.01 -3.04
C ILE A 172 -7.91 5.21 -2.98
N MET A 173 -7.75 4.36 -1.96
CA MET A 173 -6.47 3.68 -1.72
C MET A 173 -6.26 2.42 -2.56
N LEU A 174 -7.32 1.63 -2.79
CA LEU A 174 -7.26 0.38 -3.55
C LEU A 174 -6.81 0.64 -5.00
N PRO A 175 -5.74 -0.03 -5.47
CA PRO A 175 -5.30 0.07 -6.84
C PRO A 175 -6.36 -0.36 -7.85
N LYS A 176 -6.42 0.39 -8.94
CA LYS A 176 -7.41 0.24 -10.02
C LYS A 176 -7.48 -1.18 -10.58
N HIS A 177 -6.35 -1.86 -10.77
CA HIS A 177 -6.31 -3.21 -11.32
C HIS A 177 -6.95 -4.27 -10.40
N LEU A 178 -7.17 -3.97 -9.13
CA LEU A 178 -7.85 -4.87 -8.18
C LEU A 178 -9.35 -4.58 -8.02
N ARG A 179 -9.84 -3.40 -8.43
CA ARG A 179 -11.27 -3.03 -8.27
C ARG A 179 -12.21 -3.96 -9.03
N SER A 180 -11.76 -4.48 -10.17
CA SER A 180 -12.51 -5.45 -10.97
C SER A 180 -12.45 -6.89 -10.43
N HIS A 181 -11.74 -7.12 -9.32
CA HIS A 181 -11.64 -8.44 -8.73
C HIS A 181 -12.99 -8.86 -8.10
N ALA A 182 -13.47 -10.07 -8.42
CA ALA A 182 -14.79 -10.53 -8.00
C ALA A 182 -14.99 -10.49 -6.47
N ALA A 183 -13.98 -10.89 -5.70
CA ALA A 183 -14.03 -10.85 -4.24
C ALA A 183 -14.16 -9.42 -3.68
N ILE A 184 -13.52 -8.43 -4.33
CA ILE A 184 -13.64 -7.01 -3.94
C ILE A 184 -15.05 -6.52 -4.22
N GLY A 185 -15.61 -6.83 -5.39
CA GLY A 185 -16.98 -6.47 -5.73
C GLY A 185 -18.02 -7.11 -4.80
N GLN A 186 -17.85 -8.38 -4.44
CA GLN A 186 -18.73 -9.06 -3.47
C GLN A 186 -18.65 -8.42 -2.08
N PHE A 187 -17.44 -8.09 -1.61
CA PHE A 187 -17.25 -7.42 -0.34
C PHE A 187 -17.87 -6.02 -0.33
N ALA A 188 -17.63 -5.21 -1.37
CA ALA A 188 -18.20 -3.88 -1.51
C ALA A 188 -19.74 -3.91 -1.48
N ASN A 189 -20.36 -4.86 -2.19
CA ASN A 189 -21.82 -5.07 -2.14
C ASN A 189 -22.31 -5.41 -0.73
N THR A 190 -21.59 -6.24 0.01
CA THR A 190 -21.94 -6.61 1.40
C THR A 190 -21.90 -5.39 2.33
N CYS A 191 -21.00 -4.45 2.05
CA CYS A 191 -20.87 -3.20 2.80
C CYS A 191 -21.73 -2.05 2.24
N ASN A 192 -22.54 -2.26 1.20
CA ASN A 192 -23.28 -1.20 0.49
C ASN A 192 -22.38 -0.06 -0.05
N VAL A 193 -21.16 -0.38 -0.48
CA VAL A 193 -20.21 0.58 -1.09
C VAL A 193 -20.27 0.47 -2.61
N TYR A 194 -20.46 1.60 -3.29
CA TYR A 194 -20.34 1.69 -4.74
C TYR A 194 -18.87 1.82 -5.14
N LEU A 195 -18.35 0.87 -5.93
CA LEU A 195 -16.98 0.93 -6.44
C LEU A 195 -16.90 1.90 -7.63
N LEU A 196 -15.96 2.83 -7.56
CA LEU A 196 -15.65 3.73 -8.68
C LEU A 196 -15.01 2.91 -9.82
N ASN A 197 -15.79 2.70 -10.88
CA ASN A 197 -15.29 2.14 -12.13
C ASN A 197 -14.50 3.22 -12.89
N ASP A 198 -13.29 2.89 -13.31
CA ASP A 198 -12.53 3.72 -14.23
C ASP A 198 -13.09 3.49 -15.65
N ASN A 199 -13.89 4.44 -16.14
CA ASN A 199 -14.17 4.59 -17.58
C ASN A 199 -12.94 5.18 -18.28
#